data_AF-A0A926E141-F1
#
_entry.id   AF-A0A926E141-F1
#
_cell.length_a   1.000
_cell.length_b   1.000
_cell.length_c   1.000
_cell.angle_alpha   90.00
_cell.angle_beta   90.00
_cell.angle_gamma   90.00
#
_symmetry.space_group_name_H-M   'P 1'
#
loop_
_entity.id
_entity.type
_entity.pdbx_description
1 polymer ?
#
loop_
_entity_poly.entity_id
_entity_poly.type
_entity_poly.pdbx_seq_one_letter_code
_entity_poly.pdbx_strand_id
1 'polypeptide(L)' 'MEKFVPFEKLSKKKQRELCAKRRGGWGALNPVTRRPENPKAYNRKKARKWSDDSSMTAPYYFY' A
#
# COMPACT_ATOMS: atom_id res chain seq x y z
N MET A 1 -14.62 -15.49 43.04
CA MET A 1 -14.70 -15.22 41.58
C MET A 1 -14.82 -13.72 41.37
N GLU A 2 -14.04 -13.15 40.46
CA GLU A 2 -14.31 -11.77 40.05
C GLU A 2 -15.70 -11.67 39.42
N LYS A 3 -16.43 -10.60 39.74
CA LYS A 3 -17.75 -10.37 39.18
C LYS A 3 -17.59 -10.04 37.70
N PHE A 4 -18.33 -10.75 36.84
CA PHE A 4 -18.37 -10.43 35.42
C PHE A 4 -19.01 -9.06 35.22
N VAL A 5 -18.28 -8.15 34.58
CA VAL A 5 -18.79 -6.82 34.19
C VAL A 5 -18.79 -6.76 32.66
N PRO A 6 -19.96 -6.51 32.02
CA PRO A 6 -20.03 -6.31 30.58
C PRO A 6 -19.13 -5.16 30.12
N PHE A 7 -18.57 -5.28 28.91
CA PHE A 7 -17.62 -4.31 28.36
C PHE A 7 -18.15 -2.86 28.36
N GLU A 8 -19.42 -2.68 28.01
CA GLU A 8 -20.09 -1.37 27.94
C GLU A 8 -20.16 -0.66 29.29
N LYS A 9 -20.14 -1.42 30.39
CA LYS A 9 -20.21 -0.90 31.76
C LYS A 9 -18.84 -0.66 32.38
N LEU A 10 -17.76 -0.96 31.66
CA LEU A 10 -16.41 -0.65 32.11
C LEU A 10 -16.12 0.85 31.97
N SER A 11 -15.21 1.36 32.81
CA SER A 11 -14.70 2.72 32.63
C SER A 11 -13.98 2.85 31.28
N LYS A 12 -13.99 4.06 30.70
CA LYS A 12 -13.31 4.37 29.43
C LYS A 12 -11.83 3.92 29.43
N LYS A 13 -11.16 4.00 30.59
CA LYS A 13 -9.77 3.56 30.76
C LYS A 13 -9.62 2.04 30.62
N LYS A 14 -10.44 1.26 31.33
CA LYS A 14 -10.43 -0.21 31.27
C LYS A 14 -10.80 -0.74 29.88
N GLN A 15 -11.78 -0.11 29.21
CA GLN A 15 -12.11 -0.44 27.83
C GLN A 15 -10.91 -0.25 26.90
N ARG A 16 -10.19 0.87 27.04
CA ARG A 16 -8.98 1.16 26.24
C ARG A 16 -7.87 0.14 26.48
N GLU A 17 -7.63 -0.24 27.73
CA GLU A 17 -6.65 -1.28 28.09
C GLU A 17 -7.01 -2.63 27.48
N LEU A 18 -8.28 -3.05 27.55
CA LEU A 18 -8.75 -4.30 26.92
C LEU A 18 -8.64 -4.24 25.40
N CYS A 19 -9.03 -3.13 24.77
CA CYS A 19 -8.89 -2.93 23.33
C CYS A 19 -7.42 -2.85 22.90
N ALA A 20 -6.51 -2.33 23.73
CA ALA A 20 -5.07 -2.36 23.46
C ALA A 20 -4.51 -3.79 23.54
N LYS A 21 -4.92 -4.56 24.55
CA LYS A 21 -4.57 -5.98 24.67
C LYS A 21 -5.11 -6.82 23.51
N ARG A 22 -6.31 -6.50 23.02
CA ARG A 22 -6.94 -7.15 21.84
C ARG A 22 -6.36 -6.70 20.51
N ARG A 23 -5.90 -5.45 20.42
CA ARG A 23 -5.19 -4.93 19.25
C ARG A 23 -3.79 -5.52 19.22
N GLY A 24 -3.66 -6.69 18.59
CA GLY A 24 -2.39 -7.08 17.99
C GLY A 24 -2.11 -6.21 16.78
N GLY A 25 -0.87 -6.20 16.29
CA GLY A 25 -0.58 -5.74 14.93
C GLY A 25 -1.48 -6.46 13.92
N TRP A 26 -1.45 -6.07 12.66
CA TRP A 26 -2.26 -6.65 11.56
C TRP A 26 -1.96 -8.15 11.26
N GLY A 27 -1.50 -8.93 12.24
CA GLY A 27 -0.98 -10.29 12.08
C GLY A 27 0.27 -10.26 11.20
N ALA A 28 0.26 -11.04 10.13
CA ALA A 28 1.29 -11.03 9.09
C ALA A 28 1.15 -9.87 8.09
N LEU A 29 0.05 -9.12 8.14
CA LEU A 29 -0.34 -8.17 7.10
C LEU A 29 0.19 -6.78 7.43
N ASN A 30 1.49 -6.55 7.27
CA ASN A 30 2.06 -5.23 7.46
C ASN A 30 1.53 -4.28 6.36
N PRO A 31 0.74 -3.23 6.65
CA PRO A 31 0.23 -2.32 5.61
C PRO A 31 1.36 -1.61 4.83
N VAL A 32 2.59 -1.61 5.36
CA VAL A 32 3.78 -1.13 4.65
C VAL A 32 4.15 -2.02 3.46
N THR A 33 3.83 -3.34 3.44
CA THR A 33 4.16 -4.22 2.30
C THR A 33 3.33 -3.91 1.05
N ARG A 34 2.20 -3.19 1.21
CA ARG A 34 1.41 -2.67 0.08
C ARG A 34 1.79 -1.23 -0.30
N ARG A 35 2.82 -0.64 0.34
CA ARG A 35 3.25 0.72 0.02
C ARG A 35 3.95 0.68 -1.35
N PRO A 36 3.44 1.41 -2.36
CA PRO A 36 4.20 1.57 -3.60
C PRO A 36 5.52 2.29 -3.29
N GLU A 37 6.55 2.02 -4.08
CA GLU A 37 7.80 2.81 -4.05
C GLU A 37 7.49 4.31 -4.13
N ASN A 38 8.35 5.14 -3.54
CA ASN A 38 8.15 6.59 -3.43
C ASN A 38 7.64 7.16 -4.78
N PRO A 39 6.37 7.60 -4.86
CA PRO A 39 5.76 7.96 -6.13
C PRO A 39 6.38 9.22 -6.75
N LYS A 40 7.09 10.02 -5.94
CA LYS A 40 7.82 11.21 -6.39
C LYS A 40 9.30 10.92 -6.69
N ALA A 41 9.78 9.70 -6.46
CA ALA A 41 11.15 9.36 -6.79
C ALA A 41 11.32 9.32 -8.32
N TYR A 42 12.36 9.99 -8.80
CA TYR A 42 12.72 9.94 -10.20
C TYR A 42 13.21 8.52 -10.58
N ASN A 43 12.53 7.89 -11.54
CA ASN A 43 12.88 6.55 -12.05
C ASN A 43 13.05 6.61 -13.57
N ARG A 44 14.30 6.61 -14.06
CA ARG A 44 14.63 6.65 -15.49
C ARG A 44 14.01 5.50 -16.30
N LYS A 45 13.74 4.35 -15.67
CA LYS A 45 13.11 3.19 -16.35
C LYS A 45 11.63 3.40 -16.65
N LYS A 46 10.93 4.27 -15.88
CA LYS A 46 9.52 4.61 -16.11
C LYS A 46 9.32 5.57 -17.29
N ALA A 47 10.33 6.36 -17.63
CA ALA A 47 10.29 7.24 -18.78
C ALA A 47 10.37 6.36 -20.04
N ARG A 48 9.23 5.90 -20.55
CA ARG A 48 9.16 5.28 -21.88
C ARG A 48 9.68 6.32 -22.88
N LYS A 49 10.70 5.95 -23.67
CA LYS A 49 11.08 6.70 -24.86
C LYS A 49 9.82 6.85 -25.73
N TRP A 50 9.44 8.08 -26.05
CA TRP A 50 8.30 8.38 -26.93
C TRP A 50 8.63 8.18 -28.41
N SER A 51 9.88 7.89 -28.76
CA SER A 51 10.29 7.55 -30.12
C SER A 51 10.75 6.10 -30.18
N ASP A 52 9.87 5.25 -30.70
CA ASP A 52 10.30 4.09 -31.47
C ASP A 52 10.44 4.57 -32.92
N ASP A 53 11.58 5.20 -33.21
CA ASP A 53 11.97 5.52 -34.58
C ASP A 53 12.55 4.25 -35.21
N SER A 54 11.70 3.27 -35.43
CA SER A 54 12.06 2.07 -36.17
C SER A 54 10.87 1.59 -36.98
N SER A 55 11.03 1.65 -38.30
CA SER A 55 10.12 1.18 -39.36
C SER A 55 9.02 2.16 -39.83
N MET A 56 9.39 3.13 -40.68
CA MET A 56 8.66 3.43 -41.93
C MET A 56 9.58 4.25 -42.88
N THR A 57 10.78 3.75 -43.18
CA THR A 57 11.45 4.12 -44.45
C THR A 57 11.08 3.04 -45.45
N ALA A 58 9.98 3.26 -46.17
CA ALA A 58 9.67 2.51 -47.38
C ALA A 58 10.36 3.23 -48.55
N PRO A 59 11.30 2.59 -49.27
CA PRO A 59 11.85 3.17 -50.48
C PRO A 59 10.80 3.00 -51.58
N TYR A 60 10.01 4.04 -51.84
CA TYR A 60 9.22 4.10 -53.06
C TYR A 60 10.17 4.40 -54.21
N TYR A 61 10.57 3.35 -54.94
CA TYR A 61 11.22 3.47 -56.24
C TYR A 61 10.24 4.14 -57.21
N PHE A 62 10.61 5.30 -57.75
CA PHE A 62 9.98 5.87 -58.94
C PHE A 62 10.85 5.55 -60.16
N TYR A 63 10.16 5.13 -61.22
CA TYR A 63 10.62 4.64 -62.52
C TYR A 63 11.66 5.54 -63.20
#